data_AF-A0AAW5LPS9-F1
#
_entry.id   AF-A0AAW5LPS9-F1
#
_cell.length_a   1.000
_cell.length_b   1.000
_cell.length_c   1.000
_cell.angle_alpha   90.00
_cell.angle_beta   90.00
_cell.angle_gamma   90.00
#
_symmetry.space_group_name_H-M   'P 1'
#
loop_
_entity.id
_entity.type
_entity.pdbx_description
1 polymer ?
#
loop_
_entity_poly.entity_id
_entity_poly.type
_entity_poly.pdbx_seq_one_letter_code
_entity_poly.pdbx_strand_id
1 'polypeptide(L)'
;MSLLTKELKKLGFQCGIEFQAYIQNTGKYTSLIIEGKRQAGDTIYTYDFYKVRFYNNYTNRVTVYGEHLTPFQLLRRVKSYIYYREKYLKERRTIT
;
A
#
# COMPACT_ATOMS: atom_id res chain seq x y z
N MET A 1 -18.43 5.37 0.27
CA MET A 1 -17.00 5.34 0.62
C MET A 1 -16.80 5.24 2.12
N SER A 2 -16.21 4.12 2.54
CA SER A 2 -15.82 3.74 3.88
C SER A 2 -14.75 4.67 4.46
N LEU A 3 -14.60 4.64 5.77
CA LEU A 3 -13.54 5.39 6.46
C LEU A 3 -12.15 4.96 6.00
N LEU A 4 -11.90 3.66 5.83
CA LEU A 4 -10.63 3.14 5.33
C LEU A 4 -10.30 3.71 3.95
N THR A 5 -11.25 3.67 3.02
CA THR A 5 -11.06 4.18 1.65
C THR A 5 -10.80 5.68 1.65
N LYS A 6 -11.48 6.45 2.50
CA LYS A 6 -11.22 7.90 2.66
C LYS A 6 -9.80 8.16 3.17
N GLU A 7 -9.36 7.42 4.18
CA GLU A 7 -8.01 7.57 4.74
C GLU A 7 -6.92 7.16 3.73
N LEU A 8 -7.10 6.04 3.02
CA LEU A 8 -6.18 5.61 1.98
C LEU A 8 -6.10 6.61 0.81
N LYS A 9 -7.24 7.21 0.40
CA LYS A 9 -7.23 8.28 -0.61
C LYS A 9 -6.44 9.51 -0.15
N LYS A 10 -6.56 9.93 1.11
CA LYS A 10 -5.74 11.03 1.66
C LYS A 10 -4.24 10.73 1.62
N LEU A 11 -3.88 9.45 1.73
CA LEU A 11 -2.50 8.96 1.63
C LEU A 11 -2.02 8.74 0.18
N GLY A 12 -2.86 9.10 -0.80
CA GLY A 12 -2.52 9.05 -2.23
C GLY A 12 -2.82 7.72 -2.91
N PHE A 13 -3.56 6.81 -2.28
CA PHE A 13 -4.02 5.59 -2.93
C PHE A 13 -5.28 5.85 -3.77
N GLN A 14 -5.27 5.34 -4.99
CA GLN A 14 -6.46 5.20 -5.81
C GLN A 14 -7.21 3.94 -5.40
N CYS A 15 -8.54 4.00 -5.35
CA CYS A 15 -9.40 2.87 -5.05
C CYS A 15 -9.90 2.29 -6.37
N GLY A 16 -9.54 1.04 -6.68
CA GLY A 16 -10.11 0.30 -7.81
C GLY A 16 -11.44 -0.33 -7.43
N ILE A 17 -11.41 -1.16 -6.38
CA ILE A 17 -12.59 -1.83 -5.81
C ILE A 17 -12.57 -1.61 -4.30
N GLU A 18 -13.65 -1.04 -3.77
CA GLU A 18 -13.75 -0.72 -2.36
C GLU A 18 -13.57 -2.00 -1.50
N PHE A 19 -12.76 -1.87 -0.44
CA PHE A 19 -12.27 -2.95 0.44
C PHE A 19 -11.38 -4.02 -0.21
N GLN A 20 -11.21 -4.05 -1.54
CA GLN A 20 -10.49 -5.14 -2.20
C GLN A 20 -9.19 -4.70 -2.86
N ALA A 21 -9.15 -3.53 -3.50
CA ALA A 21 -8.00 -3.14 -4.31
C ALA A 21 -7.72 -1.64 -4.22
N TYR A 22 -6.52 -1.30 -3.72
CA TYR A 22 -6.00 0.05 -3.71
C TYR A 22 -4.57 0.09 -4.24
N ILE A 23 -4.24 1.14 -5.01
CA ILE A 23 -2.93 1.29 -5.63
C ILE A 23 -2.40 2.70 -5.48
N GLN A 24 -1.10 2.84 -5.22
CA GLN A 24 -0.39 4.11 -5.29
C GLN A 24 0.88 3.94 -6.11
N ASN A 25 1.00 4.69 -7.20
CA ASN A 25 2.22 4.71 -8.00
C ASN A 25 3.28 5.58 -7.32
N THR A 26 4.48 5.04 -7.15
CA THR A 26 5.62 5.73 -6.49
C THR A 26 6.78 6.02 -7.44
N GLY A 27 6.66 5.57 -8.70
CA GLY A 27 7.56 5.81 -9.82
C GLY A 27 7.05 5.12 -11.08
N LYS A 28 7.74 5.29 -12.21
CA LYS A 28 7.33 4.77 -13.53
C LYS A 28 7.03 3.25 -13.53
N TYR A 29 7.76 2.49 -12.72
CA TYR A 29 7.68 1.03 -12.67
C TYR A 29 7.48 0.51 -11.24
N THR A 30 6.97 1.33 -10.32
CA THR A 30 6.85 0.91 -8.92
C THR A 30 5.54 1.37 -8.33
N SER A 31 4.80 0.43 -7.76
CA SER A 31 3.51 0.69 -7.14
C SER A 31 3.44 0.04 -5.76
N LEU A 32 2.72 0.70 -4.86
CA LEU A 32 2.24 0.11 -3.63
C LEU A 32 0.85 -0.43 -3.88
N ILE A 33 0.59 -1.64 -3.40
CA ILE A 33 -0.66 -2.35 -3.61
C ILE A 33 -1.19 -2.77 -2.24
N ILE A 34 -2.49 -2.57 -2.05
CA ILE A 34 -3.26 -3.09 -0.93
C ILE A 34 -4.34 -3.98 -1.50
N GLU A 35 -4.31 -5.25 -1.14
CA GLU A 35 -5.32 -6.23 -1.51
C GLU A 35 -6.08 -6.66 -0.26
N GLY A 36 -7.39 -6.48 -0.29
CA GLY A 36 -8.27 -6.90 0.79
C GLY A 36 -8.98 -8.19 0.44
N LYS A 37 -8.99 -9.12 1.40
CA LYS A 37 -9.67 -10.41 1.31
C LYS A 37 -10.57 -10.59 2.52
N ARG A 38 -11.72 -11.23 2.30
CA ARG A 38 -12.62 -11.67 3.35
C ARG A 38 -12.92 -13.14 3.11
N GLN A 39 -12.53 -14.02 4.03
CA GLN A 39 -12.88 -15.43 3.89
C GLN A 39 -14.35 -15.65 4.23
N ALA A 40 -14.92 -16.76 3.75
CA ALA A 40 -16.29 -17.12 4.11
C ALA A 40 -16.38 -17.35 5.63
N GLY A 41 -17.28 -16.61 6.29
CA GLY A 41 -17.44 -16.64 7.74
C GLY A 41 -16.71 -15.52 8.48
N ASP A 42 -15.80 -14.78 7.82
CA ASP A 42 -15.14 -13.63 8.44
C ASP A 42 -16.10 -12.42 8.54
N THR A 43 -16.08 -11.77 9.70
CA THR A 43 -16.83 -10.52 9.92
C THR A 43 -16.10 -9.29 9.39
N ILE A 44 -14.78 -9.38 9.14
CA ILE A 44 -13.95 -8.26 8.72
C ILE A 44 -13.06 -8.64 7.52
N TYR A 45 -12.74 -7.64 6.70
CA TYR A 45 -11.68 -7.78 5.70
C TYR A 45 -10.30 -7.76 6.36
N THR A 46 -9.39 -8.58 5.85
CA THR A 46 -7.96 -8.50 6.12
C THR A 46 -7.22 -8.06 4.87
N TYR A 47 -6.03 -7.47 5.04
CA TYR A 47 -5.34 -6.79 3.96
C TYR A 47 -3.88 -7.17 3.89
N ASP A 48 -3.43 -7.44 2.68
CA ASP A 48 -2.03 -7.58 2.35
C ASP A 48 -1.54 -6.24 1.78
N PHE A 49 -0.38 -5.77 2.24
CA PHE A 49 0.22 -4.52 1.80
C PHE A 49 1.64 -4.78 1.33
N TYR A 50 1.90 -4.47 0.05
CA TYR A 50 3.17 -4.77 -0.57
C TYR A 50 3.53 -3.75 -1.64
N LYS A 51 4.79 -3.77 -2.05
CA LYS A 51 5.32 -2.99 -3.16
C LYS A 51 5.71 -3.91 -4.28
N VAL A 52 5.33 -3.54 -5.49
CA VAL A 52 5.73 -4.22 -6.73
C VAL A 52 6.63 -3.32 -7.53
N ARG A 53 7.71 -3.89 -8.06
CA ARG A 53 8.48 -3.30 -9.17
C ARG A 53 8.22 -4.09 -10.43
N PHE A 54 7.74 -3.40 -11.46
CA PHE A 54 7.47 -3.96 -12.78
C PHE A 54 8.74 -3.94 -13.63
N TYR A 55 9.02 -5.03 -14.31
CA TYR A 55 10.11 -5.11 -15.29
C TYR A 55 9.55 -5.64 -16.60
N ASN A 56 9.88 -5.01 -17.74
CA ASN A 56 9.31 -5.41 -19.02
C ASN A 56 9.67 -6.86 -19.41
N ASN A 57 10.86 -7.33 -19.04
CA ASN A 57 11.42 -8.61 -19.51
C ASN A 57 11.79 -9.57 -18.36
N TYR A 58 11.42 -9.25 -17.12
CA TYR A 58 11.79 -10.03 -15.94
C TYR A 58 10.62 -10.16 -14.98
N THR A 59 10.68 -11.18 -14.12
CA THR A 59 9.72 -11.36 -13.03
C THR A 59 9.67 -10.11 -12.16
N ASN A 60 8.45 -9.66 -11.88
CA ASN A 60 8.21 -8.53 -11.00
C ASN A 60 8.82 -8.80 -9.62
N ARG A 61 9.45 -7.79 -9.04
CA ARG A 61 9.99 -7.89 -7.67
C ARG A 61 8.94 -7.41 -6.68
N VAL A 62 8.50 -8.30 -5.81
CA VAL A 62 7.55 -7.99 -4.73
C VAL A 62 8.31 -7.80 -3.42
N THR A 63 7.90 -6.81 -2.62
CA THR A 63 8.34 -6.63 -1.24
C THR A 63 7.11 -6.49 -0.37
N VAL A 64 6.87 -7.47 0.48
CA VAL A 64 5.71 -7.49 1.38
C VAL A 64 6.01 -6.69 2.63
N TYR A 65 5.08 -5.80 3.01
CA TYR A 65 5.17 -4.95 4.19
C TYR A 65 4.25 -5.37 5.32
N GLY A 66 3.24 -6.18 5.01
CA GLY A 66 2.42 -6.90 5.98
C GLY A 66 1.35 -7.73 5.27
N GLU A 67 0.94 -8.80 5.92
CA GLU A 67 -0.06 -9.75 5.42
C GLU A 67 -1.16 -9.90 6.48
N HIS A 68 -2.38 -10.19 6.02
CA HIS A 68 -3.55 -10.44 6.88
C HIS A 68 -3.82 -9.33 7.90
N LEU A 69 -3.50 -8.07 7.56
CA LEU A 69 -3.65 -6.94 8.47
C LEU A 69 -5.13 -6.60 8.66
N THR A 70 -5.54 -6.30 9.89
CA THR A 70 -6.83 -5.64 10.12
C THR A 70 -6.82 -4.23 9.51
N PRO A 71 -7.98 -3.59 9.27
CA PRO A 71 -8.03 -2.21 8.75
C PRO A 71 -7.17 -1.22 9.54
N PHE A 72 -7.14 -1.36 10.87
CA PHE A 72 -6.34 -0.52 11.76
C PHE A 72 -4.84 -0.76 11.59
N GLN A 73 -4.42 -2.03 11.56
CA GLN A 73 -3.01 -2.40 11.37
C GLN A 73 -2.51 -1.97 9.99
N LEU A 74 -3.36 -2.11 8.95
CA LEU A 74 -3.07 -1.64 7.60
C LEU A 74 -2.78 -0.14 7.61
N LEU A 75 -3.70 0.68 8.13
CA LEU A 75 -3.51 2.14 8.15
C LEU A 75 -2.25 2.54 8.91
N ARG A 76 -1.96 1.89 10.05
CA ARG A 76 -0.72 2.12 10.79
C ARG A 76 0.50 1.80 9.94
N ARG A 77 0.51 0.65 9.26
CA ARG A 77 1.64 0.22 8.42
C ARG A 77 1.86 1.14 7.23
N VAL A 78 0.78 1.54 6.54
CA VAL A 78 0.85 2.48 5.40
C VAL A 78 1.37 3.84 5.84
N LYS A 79 0.87 4.39 6.95
CA LYS A 79 1.35 5.68 7.50
C LYS A 79 2.82 5.61 7.86
N SER A 80 3.28 4.54 8.52
CA SER A 80 4.70 4.33 8.81
C SER A 80 5.55 4.27 7.54
N TYR A 81 5.11 3.52 6.52
CA TYR A 81 5.84 3.43 5.24
C TYR A 81 6.02 4.81 4.60
N ILE A 82 4.94 5.59 4.49
CA ILE A 82 4.98 6.93 3.87
C ILE A 82 5.93 7.84 4.65
N TYR A 83 5.80 7.89 5.97
CA TYR A 83 6.67 8.69 6.83
C TYR A 83 8.16 8.40 6.61
N TYR A 84 8.56 7.13 6.68
CA TYR A 84 9.97 6.76 6.49
C TYR A 84 10.46 6.98 5.07
N ARG A 85 9.59 6.78 4.06
CA ARG A 85 9.93 7.07 2.66
C ARG A 85 10.18 8.55 2.46
N GLU A 86 9.34 9.42 3.00
CA GLU A 86 9.52 10.87 2.91
C GLU A 86 10.78 11.34 3.63
N LYS A 87 11.04 10.80 4.83
CA LYS A 87 12.28 11.07 5.58
C LYS A 87 13.51 10.70 4.75
N TYR A 88 13.55 9.49 4.20
CA TYR A 88 14.64 9.01 3.35
C TYR A 88 14.86 9.89 2.10
N LEU A 89 13.78 10.32 1.45
CA LEU A 89 13.88 11.17 0.26
C LEU A 89 14.39 12.59 0.59
N LYS A 90 14.02 13.14 1.75
CA LYS A 90 14.53 14.43 2.23
C LYS A 90 16.02 14.38 2.52
N GLU A 91 16.47 13.36 3.25
CA GLU A 91 17.88 13.15 3.60
C GLU A 91 18.79 13.03 2.36
N ARG A 92 18.29 12.46 1.26
CA ARG A 92 19.05 12.36 0.01
C ARG A 92 19.13 13.67 -0.77
N ARG A 93 18.14 14.54 -0.68
CA ARG A 93 18.13 15.85 -1.35
C ARG A 93 19.10 16.83 -0.69
N THR A 94 19.40 16.66 0.60
CA THR A 94 20.35 17.51 1.33
C THR A 94 21.82 17.14 1.08
N ILE A 95 22.09 16.04 0.38
CA ILE A 95 23.45 15.54 0.10
C ILE A 95 23.88 15.84 -1.36
N THR A 96 22.96 16.33 -2.20
CA THR A 96 23.22 16.72 -3.59
C THR A 96 23.21 18.23 -3.70
#